data_AF-A0A8T3VGX2-F1
#
_entry.id   AF-A0A8T3VGX2-F1
#
_cell.length_a   1.000
_cell.length_b   1.000
_cell.length_c   1.000
_cell.angle_alpha   90.00
_cell.angle_beta   90.00
_cell.angle_gamma   90.00
#
_symmetry.space_group_name_H-M   'P 1'
#
loop_
_entity.id
_entity.type
_entity.pdbx_description
1 polymer ?
#
loop_
_entity_poly.entity_id
_entity_poly.type
_entity_poly.pdbx_seq_one_letter_code
_entity_poly.pdbx_strand_id
1 'polypeptide(L)'
;MKIVSIVGKKNTGKTSLTVKVISELTKRGYNVASIKHSHHSIEMDKENTDTWKHKEAGSNLVVGVGSTTFFNVKAEYDLNRILYLLKHFDDFDFVIIEGYKSYNYPKIITSPEVRDEYTIKEVNSFTIDDEGVSELADLIEKRGHDIVDTLFANNCGFNNGESIAKEIREGNLKVEDLDNVHSYLSIDNKVVGLNRFVSDYLKQNILGIISTLNLDDYGVEDINKIEVVIPDTKATPKINKKTTVLINDKKLMINSFTSDIITNSINAMVNSIKTEDNVKNIDIEISNITGKNLTDAEIILKTNDKPVDINKFTSGILKETIFAVINTLKIDDEINNIKIKVGSD
;
A
#
# COMPACT_ATOMS: atom_id res chain seq x y z
N MET A 1 -1.09 0.42 -10.49
CA MET A 1 -0.50 1.28 -11.54
C MET A 1 0.72 0.59 -12.15
N LYS A 2 1.04 0.83 -13.42
CA LYS A 2 2.27 0.37 -14.11
C LYS A 2 3.17 1.57 -14.38
N ILE A 3 4.43 1.50 -13.91
CA ILE A 3 5.38 2.62 -13.96
C ILE A 3 6.44 2.34 -15.01
N VAL A 4 6.73 3.33 -15.88
CA VAL A 4 7.82 3.26 -16.88
C VAL A 4 8.50 4.63 -16.99
N SER A 5 9.82 4.62 -17.13
CA SER A 5 10.64 5.82 -17.33
C SER A 5 11.08 5.99 -18.78
N ILE A 6 11.05 7.22 -19.28
CA ILE A 6 11.64 7.64 -20.55
C ILE A 6 12.92 8.43 -20.29
N VAL A 7 14.06 7.87 -20.73
CA VAL A 7 15.41 8.32 -20.33
C VAL A 7 16.30 8.61 -21.55
N GLY A 8 17.30 9.49 -21.39
CA GLY A 8 18.18 9.93 -22.48
C GLY A 8 18.95 11.21 -22.18
N LYS A 9 19.83 11.64 -23.08
CA LYS A 9 20.54 12.94 -23.02
C LYS A 9 19.65 14.14 -23.39
N LYS A 10 20.12 15.36 -23.12
CA LYS A 10 19.42 16.57 -23.60
C LYS A 10 19.32 16.52 -25.13
N ASN A 11 18.22 17.03 -25.69
CA ASN A 11 17.97 17.09 -27.14
C ASN A 11 17.84 15.74 -27.86
N THR A 12 17.45 14.67 -27.16
CA THR A 12 17.16 13.35 -27.76
C THR A 12 15.67 13.11 -28.02
N GLY A 13 14.85 14.17 -28.04
CA GLY A 13 13.40 14.09 -28.26
C GLY A 13 12.60 13.34 -27.17
N LYS A 14 13.16 13.13 -25.97
CA LYS A 14 12.47 12.48 -24.83
C LYS A 14 11.09 13.06 -24.54
N THR A 15 10.97 14.39 -24.45
CA THR A 15 9.70 15.04 -24.14
C THR A 15 8.67 14.77 -25.22
N SER A 16 9.07 14.83 -26.50
CA SER A 16 8.21 14.49 -27.62
C SER A 16 7.75 13.02 -27.56
N LEU A 17 8.67 12.09 -27.25
CA LEU A 17 8.33 10.69 -27.07
C LEU A 17 7.37 10.47 -25.88
N THR A 18 7.62 11.16 -24.77
CA THR A 18 6.78 11.10 -23.56
C THR A 18 5.36 11.55 -23.85
N VAL A 19 5.19 12.68 -24.54
CA VAL A 19 3.87 13.17 -24.96
C VAL A 19 3.17 12.19 -25.89
N LYS A 20 3.88 11.62 -26.88
CA LYS A 20 3.32 10.62 -27.81
C LYS A 20 2.82 9.38 -27.06
N VAL A 21 3.63 8.85 -26.14
CA VAL A 21 3.28 7.67 -25.32
C VAL A 21 2.07 7.96 -24.42
N ILE A 22 2.06 9.10 -23.71
CA ILE A 22 0.91 9.49 -22.88
C ILE A 22 -0.36 9.61 -23.72
N SER A 23 -0.26 10.25 -24.90
CA SER A 23 -1.38 10.41 -25.81
C SER A 23 -1.92 9.06 -26.31
N GLU A 24 -1.05 8.12 -26.65
CA GLU A 24 -1.46 6.79 -27.13
C GLU A 24 -2.13 5.98 -26.01
N LEU A 25 -1.55 5.95 -24.80
CA LEU A 25 -2.17 5.28 -23.65
C LEU A 25 -3.53 5.90 -23.29
N THR A 26 -3.63 7.23 -23.30
CA THR A 26 -4.90 7.93 -23.04
C THR A 26 -5.94 7.62 -24.11
N LYS A 27 -5.53 7.56 -25.39
CA LYS A 27 -6.40 7.19 -26.52
C LYS A 27 -6.93 5.75 -26.40
N ARG A 28 -6.19 4.85 -25.76
CA ARG A 28 -6.61 3.49 -25.42
C ARG A 28 -7.59 3.42 -24.23
N GLY A 29 -7.89 4.55 -23.59
CA GLY A 29 -8.84 4.65 -22.48
C GLY A 29 -8.23 4.50 -21.10
N TYR A 30 -6.89 4.50 -20.99
CA TYR A 30 -6.21 4.42 -19.70
C TYR A 30 -6.15 5.76 -18.97
N ASN A 31 -6.20 5.71 -17.64
CA ASN A 31 -5.92 6.84 -16.78
C ASN A 31 -4.40 6.98 -16.57
N VAL A 32 -3.80 8.07 -17.06
CA VAL A 32 -2.34 8.22 -17.12
C VAL A 32 -1.88 9.42 -16.30
N ALA A 33 -1.02 9.16 -15.31
CA ALA A 33 -0.24 10.20 -14.63
C ALA A 33 1.15 10.33 -15.28
N SER A 34 1.78 11.49 -15.09
CA SER A 34 3.16 11.70 -15.53
C SER A 34 3.98 12.44 -14.48
N ILE A 35 5.28 12.14 -14.43
CA ILE A 35 6.25 12.78 -13.54
C ILE A 35 7.40 13.26 -14.41
N LYS A 36 7.81 14.52 -14.23
CA LYS A 36 9.00 15.06 -14.89
C LYS A 36 10.06 15.42 -13.87
N HIS A 37 11.24 14.83 -14.02
CA HIS A 37 12.40 15.14 -13.20
C HIS A 37 13.35 16.10 -13.92
N SER A 38 13.69 17.20 -13.26
CA SER A 38 14.62 18.23 -13.76
C SER A 38 15.78 18.40 -12.79
N HIS A 39 17.00 18.50 -13.31
CA HIS A 39 18.18 18.89 -12.52
C HIS A 39 18.25 20.41 -12.27
N HIS A 40 17.32 21.17 -12.86
CA HIS A 40 17.17 22.61 -12.64
C HIS A 40 15.92 22.87 -11.79
N SER A 41 15.96 23.96 -11.01
CA SER A 41 14.80 24.47 -10.29
C SER A 41 13.58 24.58 -11.21
N ILE A 42 12.48 23.96 -10.81
CA ILE A 42 11.20 24.06 -11.51
C ILE A 42 10.40 25.15 -10.82
N GLU A 43 10.15 26.27 -11.52
CA GLU A 43 9.12 27.22 -11.13
C GLU A 43 7.90 27.04 -12.05
N MET A 44 6.81 26.56 -11.46
CA MET A 44 5.51 26.48 -12.13
C MET A 44 4.66 27.74 -11.88
N ASP A 45 4.98 28.49 -10.84
CA ASP A 45 4.30 29.74 -10.51
C ASP A 45 4.96 30.93 -11.19
N LYS A 46 4.20 31.99 -11.45
CA LYS A 46 4.73 33.22 -12.05
C LYS A 46 5.12 34.18 -10.93
N GLU A 47 6.24 34.86 -11.10
CA GLU A 47 6.67 35.90 -10.18
C GLU A 47 5.55 36.94 -9.96
N ASN A 48 5.39 37.39 -8.70
CA ASN A 48 4.41 38.39 -8.27
C ASN A 48 2.91 37.99 -8.32
N THR A 49 2.56 36.74 -8.65
CA THR A 49 1.21 36.21 -8.41
C THR A 49 0.93 36.05 -6.92
N ASP A 50 -0.34 35.91 -6.54
CA ASP A 50 -0.72 35.73 -5.14
C ASP A 50 -0.12 34.45 -4.54
N THR A 51 -0.14 33.35 -5.30
CA THR A 51 0.46 32.07 -4.87
C THR A 51 1.99 32.15 -4.77
N TRP A 52 2.65 32.93 -5.62
CA TRP A 52 4.08 33.20 -5.50
C TRP A 52 4.39 34.01 -4.24
N LYS A 53 3.60 35.06 -3.97
CA LYS A 53 3.75 35.88 -2.74
C LYS A 53 3.52 35.06 -1.47
N HIS A 54 2.59 34.11 -1.47
CA HIS A 54 2.40 33.19 -0.35
C HIS A 54 3.66 32.35 -0.08
N LYS A 55 4.28 31.82 -1.14
CA LYS A 55 5.53 31.05 -1.05
C LYS A 55 6.69 31.91 -0.51
N GLU A 56 6.86 33.12 -1.05
CA GLU A 56 7.90 34.06 -0.61
C GLU A 56 7.69 34.55 0.83
N ALA A 57 6.43 34.64 1.27
CA ALA A 57 6.10 34.93 2.67
C ALA A 57 6.47 33.79 3.64
N GLY A 58 6.86 32.62 3.14
CA GLY A 58 7.38 31.51 3.95
C GLY A 58 6.52 30.25 3.94
N SER A 59 5.46 30.16 3.12
CA SER A 59 4.66 28.94 3.01
C SER A 59 5.49 27.78 2.43
N ASN A 60 5.56 26.66 3.15
CA ASN A 60 6.21 25.44 2.68
C ASN A 60 5.37 24.67 1.66
N LEU A 61 4.05 24.88 1.67
CA LEU A 61 3.10 24.38 0.68
C LEU A 61 2.14 25.50 0.32
N VAL A 62 2.00 25.78 -0.96
CA VAL A 62 0.96 26.65 -1.51
C VAL A 62 0.04 25.80 -2.38
N VAL A 63 -1.27 25.87 -2.13
CA VAL A 63 -2.29 25.20 -2.94
C VAL A 63 -3.13 26.25 -3.63
N GLY A 64 -3.17 26.22 -4.96
CA GLY A 64 -4.11 27.00 -5.75
C GLY A 64 -5.28 26.12 -6.19
N VAL A 65 -6.51 26.60 -5.98
CA VAL A 65 -7.75 25.87 -6.34
C VAL A 65 -8.63 26.76 -7.20
N GLY A 66 -9.06 26.24 -8.36
CA GLY A 66 -9.94 26.91 -9.31
C GLY A 66 -10.51 25.91 -10.33
N SER A 67 -10.43 26.22 -11.63
CA SER A 67 -10.74 25.24 -12.69
C SER A 67 -9.72 24.08 -12.74
N THR A 68 -8.55 24.29 -12.14
CA THR A 68 -7.52 23.28 -11.89
C THR A 68 -7.00 23.44 -10.47
N THR A 69 -6.44 22.37 -9.92
CA THR A 69 -5.76 22.38 -8.63
C THR A 69 -4.26 22.17 -8.84
N PHE A 70 -3.42 22.97 -8.20
CA PHE A 70 -1.98 22.76 -8.18
C PHE A 70 -1.40 22.87 -6.79
N PHE A 71 -0.32 22.13 -6.57
CA PHE A 71 0.45 22.11 -5.33
C PHE A 71 1.87 22.59 -5.63
N ASN A 72 2.32 23.61 -4.92
CA ASN A 72 3.69 24.12 -4.98
C ASN A 72 4.36 23.86 -3.61
N VAL A 73 5.17 22.81 -3.55
CA VAL A 73 5.85 22.39 -2.30
C VAL A 73 7.30 22.84 -2.32
N LYS A 74 7.74 23.46 -1.23
CA LYS A 74 9.13 23.86 -0.98
C LYS A 74 9.96 22.69 -0.41
N ALA A 75 9.90 21.53 -1.08
CA ALA A 75 10.67 20.35 -0.72
C ALA A 75 10.84 19.44 -1.95
N GLU A 76 11.95 18.69 -1.96
CA GLU A 76 12.12 17.55 -2.87
C GLU A 76 11.64 16.29 -2.15
N TYR A 77 10.79 15.50 -2.80
CA TYR A 77 10.35 14.20 -2.29
C TYR A 77 11.02 13.07 -3.06
N ASP A 78 11.28 11.97 -2.35
CA ASP A 78 11.66 10.72 -2.98
C ASP A 78 10.59 10.25 -3.99
N LEU A 79 11.01 9.67 -5.11
CA LEU A 79 10.10 9.25 -6.18
C LEU A 79 9.07 8.22 -5.68
N ASN A 80 9.45 7.27 -4.82
CA ASN A 80 8.50 6.28 -4.32
C ASN A 80 7.46 6.94 -3.41
N ARG A 81 7.85 7.99 -2.66
CA ARG A 81 6.89 8.79 -1.89
C ARG A 81 5.89 9.50 -2.81
N ILE A 82 6.35 10.08 -3.93
CA ILE A 82 5.45 10.71 -4.92
C ILE A 82 4.51 9.67 -5.53
N LEU A 83 5.03 8.53 -5.97
CA LEU A 83 4.24 7.42 -6.54
C LEU A 83 3.20 6.89 -5.54
N TYR A 84 3.56 6.79 -4.26
CA TYR A 84 2.61 6.47 -3.20
C TYR A 84 1.51 7.53 -3.07
N LEU A 85 1.87 8.81 -3.07
CA LEU A 85 0.89 9.91 -2.99
C LEU A 85 -0.04 9.94 -4.20
N LEU A 86 0.41 9.56 -5.40
CA LEU A 86 -0.46 9.47 -6.58
C LEU A 86 -1.64 8.51 -6.38
N LYS A 87 -1.46 7.42 -5.61
CA LYS A 87 -2.54 6.48 -5.24
C LYS A 87 -3.64 7.15 -4.39
N HIS A 88 -3.34 8.29 -3.77
CA HIS A 88 -4.31 9.07 -3.02
C HIS A 88 -5.13 10.02 -3.91
N PHE A 89 -4.62 10.40 -5.09
CA PHE A 89 -5.31 11.32 -5.98
C PHE A 89 -6.34 10.61 -6.87
N ASP A 90 -5.98 9.48 -7.46
CA ASP A 90 -6.83 8.75 -8.40
C ASP A 90 -6.33 7.32 -8.64
N ASP A 91 -7.15 6.49 -9.26
CA ASP A 91 -6.81 5.14 -9.71
C ASP A 91 -6.12 5.21 -11.09
N PHE A 92 -4.84 5.60 -11.10
CA PHE A 92 -4.04 5.66 -12.33
C PHE A 92 -3.61 4.25 -12.80
N ASP A 93 -3.86 3.97 -14.07
CA ASP A 93 -3.38 2.75 -14.74
C ASP A 93 -1.88 2.82 -14.99
N PHE A 94 -1.38 3.98 -15.45
CA PHE A 94 0.02 4.19 -15.82
C PHE A 94 0.63 5.45 -15.19
N VAL A 95 1.92 5.37 -14.87
CA VAL A 95 2.76 6.54 -14.56
C VAL A 95 3.93 6.58 -15.53
N ILE A 96 4.00 7.63 -16.35
CA ILE A 96 5.10 7.85 -17.28
C ILE A 96 6.08 8.87 -16.71
N ILE A 97 7.32 8.46 -16.48
CA ILE A 97 8.34 9.28 -15.85
C ILE A 97 9.32 9.81 -16.91
N GLU A 98 9.38 11.12 -17.14
CA GLU A 98 10.46 11.73 -17.90
C GLU A 98 11.65 12.02 -16.96
N GLY A 99 12.72 11.22 -17.04
CA GLY A 99 13.93 11.42 -16.23
C GLY A 99 14.19 10.30 -15.21
N TYR A 100 14.69 10.66 -14.01
CA TYR A 100 15.07 9.73 -12.93
C TYR A 100 15.93 8.53 -13.38
N LYS A 101 17.10 8.81 -13.98
CA LYS A 101 17.97 7.76 -14.54
C LYS A 101 18.43 6.71 -13.52
N SER A 102 18.53 7.09 -12.24
CA SER A 102 19.06 6.28 -11.15
C SER A 102 18.04 5.31 -10.53
N TYR A 103 16.75 5.42 -10.86
CA TYR A 103 15.73 4.53 -10.31
C TYR A 103 15.59 3.23 -11.09
N ASN A 104 15.09 2.20 -10.42
CA ASN A 104 15.02 0.81 -10.86
C ASN A 104 13.72 0.43 -11.59
N TYR A 105 13.04 1.41 -12.19
CA TYR A 105 11.84 1.19 -13.01
C TYR A 105 12.21 0.84 -14.47
N PRO A 106 11.34 0.14 -15.22
CA PRO A 106 11.58 -0.18 -16.63
C PRO A 106 11.83 1.09 -17.44
N LYS A 107 12.82 1.07 -18.34
CA LYS A 107 13.28 2.27 -19.08
C LYS A 107 13.15 2.11 -20.59
N ILE A 108 12.49 3.07 -21.22
CA ILE A 108 12.61 3.33 -22.65
C ILE A 108 13.67 4.41 -22.83
N ILE A 109 14.76 4.09 -23.52
CA ILE A 109 15.88 5.02 -23.70
C ILE A 109 15.89 5.64 -25.10
N THR A 110 16.31 6.89 -25.18
CA THR A 110 16.44 7.66 -26.43
C THR A 110 17.90 7.96 -26.81
N SER A 111 18.85 7.44 -26.04
CA SER A 111 20.28 7.55 -26.31
C SER A 111 21.04 6.38 -25.67
N PRO A 112 21.99 5.75 -26.36
CA PRO A 112 22.63 4.51 -25.90
C PRO A 112 23.44 4.67 -24.60
N GLU A 113 23.90 5.88 -24.27
CA GLU A 113 24.78 6.13 -23.11
C GLU A 113 24.05 6.13 -21.76
N VAL A 114 22.72 6.06 -21.77
CA VAL A 114 21.92 5.89 -20.54
C VAL A 114 21.43 4.46 -20.36
N ARG A 115 21.88 3.53 -21.21
CA ARG A 115 21.54 2.12 -21.12
C ARG A 115 22.05 1.53 -19.81
N ASP A 116 21.21 0.73 -19.18
CA ASP A 116 21.49 -0.04 -17.97
C ASP A 116 20.62 -1.31 -17.94
N GLU A 117 20.69 -2.07 -16.85
CA GLU A 117 19.93 -3.32 -16.67
C GLU A 117 18.39 -3.13 -16.60
N TYR A 118 17.92 -1.89 -16.45
CA TYR A 118 16.50 -1.55 -16.41
C TYR A 118 15.94 -1.19 -17.79
N THR A 119 16.80 -1.11 -18.80
CA THR A 119 16.43 -0.73 -20.16
C THR A 119 15.62 -1.83 -20.85
N ILE A 120 14.36 -1.55 -21.16
CA ILE A 120 13.46 -2.46 -21.88
C ILE A 120 13.42 -2.21 -23.39
N LYS A 121 13.76 -0.99 -23.86
CA LYS A 121 13.81 -0.64 -25.29
C LYS A 121 14.67 0.60 -25.53
N GLU A 122 15.43 0.62 -26.62
CA GLU A 122 16.03 1.83 -27.20
C GLU A 122 15.23 2.30 -28.41
N VAL A 123 15.00 3.61 -28.53
CA VAL A 123 14.14 4.23 -29.54
C VAL A 123 14.80 5.51 -30.06
N ASN A 124 14.81 5.68 -31.39
CA ASN A 124 15.05 7.00 -31.97
C ASN A 124 13.73 7.79 -32.01
N SER A 125 13.59 8.74 -31.10
CA SER A 125 12.38 9.56 -30.93
C SER A 125 12.05 10.44 -32.13
N PHE A 126 13.02 10.73 -33.00
CA PHE A 126 12.84 11.58 -34.18
C PHE A 126 12.25 10.83 -35.38
N THR A 127 12.41 9.51 -35.42
CA THR A 127 11.98 8.67 -36.54
C THR A 127 10.84 7.72 -36.19
N ILE A 128 10.44 7.65 -34.91
CA ILE A 128 9.31 6.83 -34.48
C ILE A 128 7.98 7.40 -35.02
N ASP A 129 7.25 6.55 -35.73
CA ASP A 129 5.92 6.78 -36.25
C ASP A 129 4.84 6.31 -35.26
N ASP A 130 3.58 6.41 -35.66
CA ASP A 130 2.44 6.09 -34.80
C ASP A 130 2.36 4.58 -34.50
N GLU A 131 2.73 3.72 -35.45
CA GLU A 131 2.83 2.27 -35.25
C GLU A 131 3.89 1.94 -34.20
N GLY A 132 5.08 2.53 -34.30
CA GLY A 132 6.13 2.36 -33.31
C GLY A 132 5.72 2.86 -31.92
N VAL A 133 4.95 3.95 -31.80
CA VAL A 133 4.42 4.41 -30.51
C VAL A 133 3.39 3.42 -29.95
N SER A 134 2.54 2.86 -30.80
CA SER A 134 1.60 1.80 -30.43
C SER A 134 2.32 0.57 -29.88
N GLU A 135 3.40 0.12 -30.53
CA GLU A 135 4.24 -0.98 -30.01
C GLU A 135 4.89 -0.65 -28.66
N LEU A 136 5.27 0.62 -28.42
CA LEU A 136 5.79 1.04 -27.13
C LEU A 136 4.71 0.99 -26.04
N ALA A 137 3.48 1.36 -26.35
CA ALA A 137 2.37 1.24 -25.41
C ALA A 137 2.13 -0.23 -25.04
N ASP A 138 2.13 -1.16 -26.01
CA ASP A 138 2.04 -2.61 -25.75
C ASP A 138 3.18 -3.09 -24.84
N LEU A 139 4.40 -2.59 -25.08
CA LEU A 139 5.56 -2.93 -24.26
C LEU A 139 5.43 -2.39 -22.83
N ILE A 140 4.91 -1.17 -22.66
CA ILE A 140 4.65 -0.54 -21.35
C ILE A 140 3.59 -1.33 -20.58
N GLU A 141 2.50 -1.72 -21.25
CA GLU A 141 1.47 -2.57 -20.67
C GLU A 141 2.04 -3.90 -20.17
N LYS A 142 2.95 -4.50 -20.95
CA LYS A 142 3.55 -5.81 -20.63
C LYS A 142 4.62 -5.76 -19.55
N ARG A 143 5.49 -4.74 -19.58
CA ARG A 143 6.73 -4.70 -18.77
C ARG A 143 6.72 -3.66 -17.65
N GLY A 144 5.73 -2.78 -17.64
CA GLY A 144 5.50 -1.84 -16.55
C GLY A 144 5.10 -2.58 -15.27
N HIS A 145 5.57 -2.10 -14.13
CA HIS A 145 5.21 -2.63 -12.82
C HIS A 145 4.97 -1.51 -11.81
N ASP A 146 4.20 -1.79 -10.75
CA ASP A 146 4.01 -0.86 -9.63
C ASP A 146 5.29 -0.80 -8.76
N ILE A 147 5.23 -0.13 -7.61
CA ILE A 147 6.23 -0.25 -6.55
C ILE A 147 6.26 -1.72 -6.10
N VAL A 148 7.28 -2.46 -6.54
CA VAL A 148 7.50 -3.84 -6.11
C VAL A 148 8.35 -3.80 -4.85
N ASP A 149 7.69 -3.54 -3.73
CA ASP A 149 8.30 -3.69 -2.41
C ASP A 149 7.43 -4.66 -1.60
N THR A 150 8.06 -5.68 -1.05
CA THR A 150 7.36 -6.88 -0.60
C THR A 150 8.31 -7.67 0.30
N LEU A 151 7.88 -7.89 1.53
CA LEU A 151 8.51 -8.78 2.49
C LEU A 151 8.12 -10.24 2.16
N PHE A 152 8.72 -10.85 1.14
CA PHE A 152 8.28 -12.18 0.65
C PHE A 152 8.57 -13.35 1.57
N ALA A 153 7.66 -14.33 1.49
CA ALA A 153 7.96 -15.76 1.55
C ALA A 153 7.26 -16.48 0.35
N ASN A 154 8.06 -17.08 -0.54
CA ASN A 154 7.85 -18.27 -1.38
C ASN A 154 6.51 -18.52 -2.15
N ASN A 155 5.90 -17.55 -2.83
CA ASN A 155 4.79 -17.86 -3.77
C ASN A 155 5.17 -17.90 -5.26
N CYS A 156 6.22 -17.17 -5.70
CA CYS A 156 6.62 -17.11 -7.11
C CYS A 156 8.08 -17.55 -7.38
N GLY A 157 8.75 -18.17 -6.41
CA GLY A 157 10.17 -18.58 -6.52
C GLY A 157 11.19 -17.46 -6.24
N PHE A 158 10.74 -16.24 -5.95
CA PHE A 158 11.59 -15.09 -5.64
C PHE A 158 11.34 -14.54 -4.23
N ASN A 159 12.40 -14.07 -3.59
CA ASN A 159 12.41 -13.72 -2.16
C ASN A 159 12.59 -12.23 -1.87
N ASN A 160 12.64 -11.38 -2.90
CA ASN A 160 12.74 -9.92 -2.73
C ASN A 160 12.09 -9.19 -3.92
N GLY A 161 11.66 -7.95 -3.68
CA GLY A 161 10.96 -7.14 -4.68
C GLY A 161 11.78 -6.86 -5.94
N GLU A 162 13.10 -6.67 -5.82
CA GLU A 162 13.97 -6.40 -6.97
C GLU A 162 14.02 -7.56 -7.96
N SER A 163 14.06 -8.81 -7.47
CA SER A 163 14.08 -9.99 -8.32
C SER A 163 12.77 -10.14 -9.11
N ILE A 164 11.63 -9.83 -8.50
CA ILE A 164 10.33 -9.86 -9.19
C ILE A 164 10.19 -8.73 -10.18
N ALA A 165 10.59 -7.52 -9.80
CA ALA A 165 10.63 -6.39 -10.72
C ALA A 165 11.48 -6.72 -11.96
N LYS A 166 12.61 -7.41 -11.77
CA LYS A 166 13.46 -7.90 -12.86
C LYS A 166 12.72 -8.88 -13.78
N GLU A 167 12.09 -9.92 -13.25
CA GLU A 167 11.37 -10.89 -14.10
C GLU A 167 10.21 -10.26 -14.88
N ILE A 168 9.52 -9.28 -14.30
CA ILE A 168 8.48 -8.51 -15.01
C ILE A 168 9.10 -7.70 -16.15
N ARG A 169 10.23 -7.02 -15.91
CA ARG A 169 10.96 -6.27 -16.94
C ARG A 169 11.42 -7.16 -18.10
N GLU A 170 11.88 -8.37 -17.80
CA GLU A 170 12.28 -9.36 -18.80
C GLU A 170 11.06 -9.95 -19.54
N GLY A 171 9.88 -9.90 -18.90
CA GLY A 171 8.62 -10.43 -19.43
C GLY A 171 8.42 -11.92 -19.13
N ASN A 172 9.17 -12.46 -18.18
CA ASN A 172 9.10 -13.85 -17.71
C ASN A 172 7.97 -14.03 -16.67
N LEU A 173 7.57 -12.94 -16.01
CA LEU A 173 6.50 -12.90 -15.02
C LEU A 173 5.53 -11.78 -15.37
N LYS A 174 4.22 -12.03 -15.28
CA LYS A 174 3.22 -10.98 -15.46
C LYS A 174 2.80 -10.42 -14.11
N VAL A 175 2.49 -9.12 -14.07
CA VAL A 175 2.01 -8.47 -12.84
C VAL A 175 0.70 -9.12 -12.37
N GLU A 176 -0.13 -9.57 -13.29
CA GLU A 176 -1.41 -10.22 -13.01
C GLU A 176 -1.23 -11.62 -12.38
N ASP A 177 -0.05 -12.22 -12.51
CA ASP A 177 0.30 -13.49 -11.86
C ASP A 177 0.79 -13.28 -10.41
N LEU A 178 1.06 -12.02 -10.01
CA LEU A 178 1.44 -11.70 -8.64
C LEU A 178 0.21 -11.67 -7.73
N ASP A 179 0.47 -12.01 -6.47
CA ASP A 179 -0.49 -11.79 -5.40
C ASP A 179 -0.89 -10.30 -5.34
N ASN A 180 -2.19 -10.02 -5.53
CA ASN A 180 -2.69 -8.65 -5.45
C ASN A 180 -2.51 -8.08 -4.03
N VAL A 181 -1.65 -7.07 -3.91
CA VAL A 181 -1.49 -6.25 -2.71
C VAL A 181 -2.43 -5.06 -2.83
N HIS A 182 -3.37 -4.96 -1.91
CA HIS A 182 -4.46 -3.97 -1.92
C HIS A 182 -4.29 -2.85 -0.89
N SER A 183 -3.29 -2.98 -0.02
CA SER A 183 -2.99 -2.03 1.03
C SER A 183 -1.61 -1.43 0.79
N TYR A 184 -1.46 -0.14 1.04
CA TYR A 184 -0.18 0.56 0.90
C TYR A 184 0.18 1.23 2.22
N LEU A 185 1.43 1.07 2.65
CA LEU A 185 1.92 1.64 3.89
C LEU A 185 3.06 2.61 3.64
N SER A 186 3.00 3.77 4.28
CA SER A 186 4.15 4.66 4.43
C SER A 186 4.36 5.01 5.90
N ILE A 187 5.62 4.91 6.34
CA ILE A 187 6.05 5.27 7.70
C ILE A 187 7.09 6.37 7.55
N ASP A 188 6.88 7.53 8.17
CA ASP A 188 7.78 8.69 8.09
C ASP A 188 8.18 9.07 6.65
N ASN A 189 7.19 9.09 5.74
CA ASN A 189 7.34 9.34 4.31
C ASN A 189 8.15 8.28 3.53
N LYS A 190 8.56 7.18 4.16
CA LYS A 190 9.15 6.04 3.45
C LYS A 190 8.05 5.06 3.09
N VAL A 191 8.00 4.62 1.84
CA VAL A 191 7.08 3.57 1.42
C VAL A 191 7.59 2.24 1.95
N VAL A 192 6.71 1.44 2.53
CA VAL A 192 7.02 0.11 3.07
C VAL A 192 6.23 -0.92 2.29
N GLY A 193 6.96 -1.80 1.62
CA GLY A 193 6.42 -2.95 0.93
C GLY A 193 5.67 -3.92 1.84
N LEU A 194 4.47 -4.30 1.42
CA LEU A 194 3.65 -5.28 2.14
C LEU A 194 3.59 -6.57 1.35
N ASN A 195 3.75 -7.70 2.03
CA ASN A 195 3.36 -8.98 1.43
C ASN A 195 1.84 -9.14 1.48
N ARG A 196 1.33 -10.13 0.74
CA ARG A 196 -0.11 -10.43 0.68
C ARG A 196 -0.73 -10.62 2.06
N PHE A 197 -0.09 -11.41 2.94
CA PHE A 197 -0.61 -11.66 4.28
C PHE A 197 -0.79 -10.35 5.07
N VAL A 198 0.23 -9.49 5.14
CA VAL A 198 0.16 -8.22 5.87
C VAL A 198 -0.82 -7.26 5.21
N SER A 199 -0.84 -7.19 3.88
CA SER A 199 -1.80 -6.38 3.13
C SER A 199 -3.25 -6.78 3.40
N ASP A 200 -3.54 -8.08 3.29
CA ASP A 200 -4.86 -8.65 3.55
C ASP A 200 -5.24 -8.49 5.02
N TYR A 201 -4.30 -8.73 5.94
CA TYR A 201 -4.46 -8.49 7.37
C TYR A 201 -4.90 -7.05 7.64
N LEU A 202 -4.14 -6.05 7.17
CA LEU A 202 -4.50 -4.63 7.39
C LEU A 202 -5.87 -4.30 6.80
N LYS A 203 -6.14 -4.74 5.56
CA LYS A 203 -7.41 -4.50 4.88
C LYS A 203 -8.59 -5.07 5.67
N GLN A 204 -8.53 -6.34 6.05
CA GLN A 204 -9.64 -7.01 6.73
C GLN A 204 -9.85 -6.47 8.14
N ASN A 205 -8.78 -6.13 8.87
CA ASN A 205 -8.91 -5.50 10.19
C ASN A 205 -9.60 -4.13 10.11
N ILE A 206 -9.19 -3.28 9.16
CA ILE A 206 -9.80 -1.96 8.98
C ILE A 206 -11.26 -2.09 8.51
N LEU A 207 -11.56 -2.98 7.57
CA LEU A 207 -12.94 -3.24 7.13
C LEU A 207 -13.82 -3.76 8.27
N GLY A 208 -13.30 -4.65 9.12
CA GLY A 208 -14.00 -5.15 10.30
C GLY A 208 -14.26 -4.08 11.36
N ILE A 209 -13.38 -3.08 11.50
CA ILE A 209 -13.65 -1.92 12.36
C ILE A 209 -14.76 -1.06 11.73
N ILE A 210 -14.62 -0.75 10.44
CA ILE A 210 -15.54 0.13 9.71
C ILE A 210 -16.97 -0.43 9.69
N SER A 211 -17.14 -1.75 9.54
CA SER A 211 -18.46 -2.40 9.55
C SER A 211 -19.21 -2.25 10.88
N THR A 212 -18.52 -1.88 11.97
CA THR A 212 -19.13 -1.62 13.29
C THR A 212 -19.48 -0.16 13.54
N LEU A 213 -19.09 0.74 12.63
CA LEU A 213 -19.35 2.18 12.77
C LEU A 213 -20.72 2.54 12.18
N ASN A 214 -21.40 3.52 12.80
CA ASN A 214 -22.62 4.09 12.23
C ASN A 214 -22.24 5.13 11.17
N LEU A 215 -22.02 4.68 9.94
CA LEU A 215 -21.56 5.53 8.83
C LEU A 215 -22.68 6.36 8.20
N ASP A 216 -23.94 5.94 8.34
CA ASP A 216 -25.12 6.63 7.81
C ASP A 216 -25.24 8.05 8.37
N ASP A 217 -24.86 8.25 9.65
CA ASP A 217 -24.83 9.56 10.30
C ASP A 217 -23.85 10.55 9.62
N TYR A 218 -22.90 10.02 8.84
CA TYR A 218 -21.90 10.79 8.10
C TYR A 218 -22.15 10.82 6.59
N GLY A 219 -23.26 10.24 6.12
CA GLY A 219 -23.62 10.21 4.69
C GLY A 219 -22.72 9.32 3.83
N VAL A 220 -22.11 8.29 4.43
CA VAL A 220 -21.24 7.34 3.71
C VAL A 220 -22.03 6.05 3.46
N GLU A 221 -22.59 5.91 2.26
CA GLU A 221 -23.41 4.76 1.85
C GLU A 221 -22.57 3.68 1.13
N ASP A 222 -21.72 4.09 0.18
CA ASP A 222 -20.85 3.21 -0.61
C ASP A 222 -19.37 3.46 -0.30
N ILE A 223 -18.67 2.44 0.22
CA ILE A 223 -17.26 2.54 0.58
C ILE A 223 -16.38 2.07 -0.60
N ASN A 224 -15.96 3.03 -1.42
CA ASN A 224 -15.03 2.75 -2.53
C ASN A 224 -13.56 2.81 -2.11
N LYS A 225 -13.22 3.69 -1.16
CA LYS A 225 -11.85 3.95 -0.71
C LYS A 225 -11.81 4.24 0.79
N ILE A 226 -10.77 3.75 1.45
CA ILE A 226 -10.52 4.00 2.87
C ILE A 226 -9.11 4.60 3.01
N GLU A 227 -9.03 5.74 3.67
CA GLU A 227 -7.77 6.40 3.98
C GLU A 227 -7.62 6.52 5.50
N VAL A 228 -6.52 5.96 6.03
CA VAL A 228 -6.24 5.99 7.47
C VAL A 228 -4.97 6.79 7.70
N VAL A 229 -5.08 7.88 8.47
CA VAL A 229 -3.94 8.68 8.90
C VAL A 229 -3.73 8.47 10.40
N ILE A 230 -2.58 7.92 10.76
CA ILE A 230 -2.21 7.65 12.16
C ILE A 230 -1.00 8.53 12.52
N PRO A 231 -1.21 9.65 13.22
CA PRO A 231 -0.10 10.43 13.76
C PRO A 231 0.52 9.68 14.94
N ASP A 232 1.76 9.22 14.80
CA ASP A 232 2.49 8.68 15.95
C ASP A 232 3.05 9.82 16.79
N THR A 233 2.66 9.87 18.07
CA THR A 233 3.16 10.87 19.04
C THR A 233 3.96 10.23 20.16
N LYS A 234 4.07 8.90 20.23
CA LYS A 234 4.78 8.16 21.28
C LYS A 234 5.27 6.81 20.77
N ALA A 235 6.56 6.52 20.97
CA ALA A 235 7.18 5.26 20.57
C ALA A 235 6.35 4.03 21.01
N THR A 236 5.99 3.19 20.05
CA THR A 236 5.24 1.96 20.30
C THR A 236 6.16 0.94 21.02
N PRO A 237 5.82 0.47 22.23
CA PRO A 237 6.65 -0.49 22.96
C PRO A 237 6.65 -1.85 22.27
N LYS A 238 7.83 -2.48 22.16
CA LYS A 238 7.95 -3.87 21.71
C LYS A 238 7.46 -4.82 22.79
N ILE A 239 6.52 -5.71 22.45
CA ILE A 239 5.94 -6.67 23.38
C ILE A 239 6.55 -8.06 23.13
N ASN A 240 7.26 -8.59 24.13
CA ASN A 240 7.83 -9.94 24.08
C ASN A 240 6.93 -10.93 24.83
N LYS A 241 5.77 -11.27 24.26
CA LYS A 241 4.88 -12.31 24.78
C LYS A 241 4.69 -13.40 23.72
N LYS A 242 4.45 -14.63 24.14
CA LYS A 242 4.09 -15.73 23.23
C LYS A 242 2.58 -15.79 23.08
N THR A 243 2.13 -16.14 21.89
CA THR A 243 0.71 -16.37 21.61
C THR A 243 0.46 -17.80 21.20
N THR A 244 -0.56 -18.41 21.78
CA THR A 244 -1.11 -19.69 21.33
C THR A 244 -2.51 -19.46 20.77
N VAL A 245 -2.75 -19.97 19.57
CA VAL A 245 -4.05 -19.92 18.90
C VAL A 245 -4.58 -21.35 18.78
N LEU A 246 -5.84 -21.56 19.14
CA LEU A 246 -6.56 -22.79 18.91
C LEU A 246 -7.82 -22.50 18.08
N ILE A 247 -8.12 -23.40 17.16
CA ILE A 247 -9.32 -23.38 16.33
C ILE A 247 -9.99 -24.73 16.45
N ASN A 248 -11.28 -24.73 16.78
CA ASN A 248 -12.02 -25.95 17.09
C ASN A 248 -11.25 -26.81 18.12
N ASP A 249 -10.70 -26.14 19.14
CA ASP A 249 -9.84 -26.71 20.20
C ASP A 249 -8.53 -27.39 19.73
N LYS A 250 -8.14 -27.26 18.47
CA LYS A 250 -6.85 -27.73 17.94
C LYS A 250 -5.85 -26.58 17.86
N LYS A 251 -4.64 -26.80 18.37
CA LYS A 251 -3.56 -25.81 18.28
C LYS A 251 -3.17 -25.55 16.83
N LEU A 252 -3.23 -24.29 16.41
CA LEU A 252 -2.79 -23.86 15.09
C LEU A 252 -1.27 -23.62 15.09
N MET A 253 -0.56 -24.26 14.16
CA MET A 253 0.87 -24.04 13.97
C MET A 253 1.09 -22.79 13.12
N ILE A 254 1.56 -21.72 13.75
CA ILE A 254 1.90 -20.44 13.11
C ILE A 254 3.38 -20.12 13.28
N ASN A 255 3.95 -19.39 12.31
CA ASN A 255 5.34 -18.94 12.40
C ASN A 255 5.50 -17.78 13.40
N SER A 256 6.74 -17.43 13.74
CA SER A 256 7.04 -16.36 14.71
C SER A 256 6.50 -15.00 14.27
N PHE A 257 6.58 -14.67 12.98
CA PHE A 257 6.09 -13.41 12.45
C PHE A 257 4.57 -13.24 12.63
N THR A 258 3.78 -14.26 12.26
CA THR A 258 2.34 -14.29 12.47
C THR A 258 1.99 -14.24 13.96
N SER A 259 2.73 -14.98 14.80
CA SER A 259 2.57 -14.93 16.26
C SER A 259 2.80 -13.52 16.81
N ASP A 260 3.85 -12.82 16.36
CA ASP A 260 4.17 -11.47 16.81
C ASP A 260 3.07 -10.47 16.43
N ILE A 261 2.52 -10.59 15.22
CA ILE A 261 1.39 -9.74 14.78
C ILE A 261 0.18 -9.95 15.69
N ILE A 262 -0.24 -11.20 15.91
CA ILE A 262 -1.40 -11.51 16.77
C ILE A 262 -1.15 -11.01 18.20
N THR A 263 0.04 -11.27 18.74
CA THR A 263 0.46 -10.84 20.07
C THR A 263 0.33 -9.32 20.22
N ASN A 264 0.94 -8.57 19.31
CA ASN A 264 0.98 -7.11 19.40
C ASN A 264 -0.41 -6.51 19.22
N SER A 265 -1.20 -7.01 18.27
CA SER A 265 -2.56 -6.52 18.02
C SER A 265 -3.49 -6.77 19.19
N ILE A 266 -3.49 -7.98 19.78
CA ILE A 266 -4.33 -8.29 20.94
C ILE A 266 -3.92 -7.47 22.16
N ASN A 267 -2.63 -7.37 22.46
CA ASN A 267 -2.21 -6.53 23.58
C ASN A 267 -2.58 -5.05 23.36
N ALA A 268 -2.43 -4.53 22.14
CA ALA A 268 -2.80 -3.15 21.82
C ALA A 268 -4.30 -2.91 22.03
N MET A 269 -5.16 -3.83 21.58
CA MET A 269 -6.60 -3.77 21.80
C MET A 269 -6.95 -3.84 23.29
N VAL A 270 -6.36 -4.78 24.04
CA VAL A 270 -6.64 -4.91 25.47
C VAL A 270 -6.17 -3.68 26.27
N ASN A 271 -5.03 -3.11 25.89
CA ASN A 271 -4.54 -1.87 26.50
C ASN A 271 -5.43 -0.66 26.18
N SER A 272 -6.04 -0.61 24.99
CA SER A 272 -6.96 0.49 24.63
C SER A 272 -8.29 0.42 25.40
N ILE A 273 -8.66 -0.76 25.92
CA ILE A 273 -9.88 -0.99 26.71
C ILE A 273 -9.79 -0.41 28.14
N LYS A 274 -8.69 0.30 28.51
CA LYS A 274 -8.46 0.83 29.87
C LYS A 274 -8.60 -0.26 30.96
N THR A 275 -7.90 -1.36 30.76
CA THR A 275 -7.80 -2.47 31.73
C THR A 275 -6.77 -2.18 32.83
N GLU A 276 -6.53 -3.12 33.76
CA GLU A 276 -5.51 -3.00 34.83
C GLU A 276 -4.16 -2.51 34.26
N ASP A 277 -3.43 -1.66 35.00
CA ASP A 277 -2.15 -1.04 34.55
C ASP A 277 -1.03 -2.06 34.20
N ASN A 278 -1.22 -3.35 34.48
CA ASN A 278 -0.22 -4.40 34.22
C ASN A 278 -0.86 -5.74 33.80
N VAL A 279 -1.27 -5.84 32.53
CA VAL A 279 -1.79 -7.07 31.93
C VAL A 279 -0.63 -8.03 31.62
N LYS A 280 -0.54 -9.15 32.35
CA LYS A 280 0.46 -10.22 32.11
C LYS A 280 -0.03 -11.20 31.08
N ASN A 281 -1.22 -11.77 31.32
CA ASN A 281 -1.85 -12.78 30.47
C ASN A 281 -3.21 -12.29 29.95
N ILE A 282 -3.53 -12.66 28.71
CA ILE A 282 -4.80 -12.38 28.04
C ILE A 282 -5.34 -13.70 27.50
N ASP A 283 -6.58 -14.03 27.81
CA ASP A 283 -7.31 -15.15 27.20
C ASP A 283 -8.55 -14.61 26.50
N ILE A 284 -8.72 -14.98 25.24
CA ILE A 284 -9.89 -14.65 24.44
C ILE A 284 -10.49 -15.95 23.91
N GLU A 285 -11.79 -16.12 24.09
CA GLU A 285 -12.56 -17.22 23.53
C GLU A 285 -13.72 -16.66 22.72
N ILE A 286 -13.84 -17.09 21.48
CA ILE A 286 -14.97 -16.81 20.59
C ILE A 286 -15.64 -18.13 20.26
N SER A 287 -16.94 -18.23 20.53
CA SER A 287 -17.77 -19.42 20.32
C SER A 287 -18.97 -19.11 19.44
N ASN A 288 -19.67 -20.15 18.98
CA ASN A 288 -20.87 -20.05 18.13
C ASN A 288 -20.61 -19.31 16.81
N ILE A 289 -19.44 -19.51 16.22
CA ILE A 289 -19.13 -18.95 14.90
C ILE A 289 -19.83 -19.79 13.83
N THR A 290 -20.60 -19.15 12.96
CA THR A 290 -21.30 -19.81 11.85
C THR A 290 -21.00 -19.12 10.53
N GLY A 291 -20.26 -19.81 9.65
CA GLY A 291 -19.83 -19.25 8.37
C GLY A 291 -18.96 -18.00 8.55
N LYS A 292 -19.30 -16.91 7.85
CA LYS A 292 -18.56 -15.64 7.89
C LYS A 292 -19.22 -14.55 8.75
N ASN A 293 -20.38 -14.83 9.35
CA ASN A 293 -21.13 -13.85 10.12
C ASN A 293 -20.93 -14.10 11.62
N LEU A 294 -20.47 -13.09 12.36
CA LEU A 294 -20.19 -13.17 13.80
C LEU A 294 -21.29 -12.54 14.66
N THR A 295 -22.45 -12.24 14.10
CA THR A 295 -23.57 -11.58 14.82
C THR A 295 -23.96 -12.37 16.07
N ASP A 296 -24.11 -13.69 15.94
CA ASP A 296 -24.52 -14.59 17.01
C ASP A 296 -23.34 -15.19 17.80
N ALA A 297 -22.10 -14.91 17.37
CA ALA A 297 -20.91 -15.39 18.05
C ALA A 297 -20.75 -14.70 19.41
N GLU A 298 -20.38 -15.47 20.43
CA GLU A 298 -20.11 -14.97 21.77
C GLU A 298 -18.61 -14.76 21.97
N ILE A 299 -18.22 -13.78 22.78
CA ILE A 299 -16.81 -13.54 23.11
C ILE A 299 -16.63 -13.38 24.62
N ILE A 300 -15.61 -14.05 25.14
CA ILE A 300 -15.16 -13.94 26.52
C ILE A 300 -13.72 -13.41 26.50
N LEU A 301 -13.48 -12.30 27.20
CA LEU A 301 -12.15 -11.73 27.40
C LEU A 301 -11.78 -11.87 28.88
N LYS A 302 -10.58 -12.40 29.15
CA LYS A 302 -9.96 -12.41 30.47
C LYS A 302 -8.58 -11.75 30.43
N THR A 303 -8.26 -11.01 31.47
CA THR A 303 -6.91 -10.49 31.73
C THR A 303 -6.47 -10.95 33.11
N ASN A 304 -5.26 -11.48 33.24
CA ASN A 304 -4.75 -12.01 34.50
C ASN A 304 -5.76 -12.99 35.15
N ASP A 305 -6.35 -13.88 34.35
CA ASP A 305 -7.39 -14.86 34.72
C ASP A 305 -8.74 -14.28 35.19
N LYS A 306 -8.91 -12.96 35.18
CA LYS A 306 -10.18 -12.30 35.54
C LYS A 306 -10.98 -11.89 34.31
N PRO A 307 -12.30 -12.12 34.29
CA PRO A 307 -13.17 -11.59 33.24
C PRO A 307 -13.06 -10.06 33.12
N VAL A 308 -13.08 -9.56 31.88
CA VAL A 308 -13.15 -8.13 31.58
C VAL A 308 -14.52 -7.85 30.94
N ASP A 309 -15.31 -7.01 31.59
CA ASP A 309 -16.57 -6.55 31.02
C ASP A 309 -16.29 -5.59 29.86
N ILE A 310 -16.73 -5.98 28.67
CA ILE A 310 -16.61 -5.19 27.45
C ILE A 310 -18.01 -4.88 26.91
N ASN A 311 -18.21 -3.67 26.41
CA ASN A 311 -19.49 -3.29 25.81
C ASN A 311 -19.67 -3.97 24.43
N LYS A 312 -20.90 -3.90 23.89
CA LYS A 312 -21.25 -4.53 22.60
C LYS A 312 -20.37 -4.06 21.43
N PHE A 313 -19.95 -2.80 21.45
CA PHE A 313 -19.10 -2.22 20.41
C PHE A 313 -17.68 -2.81 20.47
N THR A 314 -17.04 -2.80 21.64
CA THR A 314 -15.72 -3.40 21.86
C THR A 314 -15.71 -4.90 21.59
N SER A 315 -16.78 -5.60 21.99
CA SER A 315 -17.01 -7.01 21.69
C SER A 315 -17.07 -7.28 20.18
N GLY A 316 -17.82 -6.44 19.43
CA GLY A 316 -17.89 -6.52 17.97
C GLY A 316 -16.52 -6.37 17.31
N ILE A 317 -15.77 -5.31 17.66
CA ILE A 317 -14.43 -5.06 17.10
C ILE A 317 -13.50 -6.24 17.37
N LEU A 318 -13.44 -6.74 18.60
CA LEU A 318 -12.57 -7.85 18.98
C LEU A 318 -12.91 -9.12 18.18
N LYS A 319 -14.20 -9.45 18.04
CA LYS A 319 -14.65 -10.63 17.27
C LYS A 319 -14.24 -10.52 15.81
N GLU A 320 -14.63 -9.42 15.16
CA GLU A 320 -14.37 -9.19 13.73
C GLU A 320 -12.88 -9.15 13.43
N THR A 321 -12.11 -8.46 14.27
CA THR A 321 -10.67 -8.39 14.14
C THR A 321 -10.03 -9.77 14.26
N ILE A 322 -10.32 -10.51 15.35
CA ILE A 322 -9.71 -11.83 15.58
C ILE A 322 -10.08 -12.79 14.45
N PHE A 323 -11.36 -12.83 14.07
CA PHE A 323 -11.82 -13.69 12.99
C PHE A 323 -11.16 -13.32 11.65
N ALA A 324 -11.03 -12.03 11.34
CA ALA A 324 -10.31 -11.54 10.18
C ALA A 324 -8.85 -12.04 10.17
N VAL A 325 -8.14 -11.95 11.30
CA VAL A 325 -6.78 -12.48 11.41
C VAL A 325 -6.73 -13.96 11.08
N ILE A 326 -7.60 -14.77 11.71
CA ILE A 326 -7.63 -16.21 11.51
C ILE A 326 -7.97 -16.57 10.06
N ASN A 327 -8.93 -15.87 9.45
CA ASN A 327 -9.35 -16.11 8.09
C ASN A 327 -8.23 -15.83 7.05
N THR A 328 -7.33 -14.88 7.32
CA THR A 328 -6.15 -14.63 6.46
C THR A 328 -5.13 -15.77 6.44
N LEU A 329 -5.20 -16.70 7.40
CA LEU A 329 -4.33 -17.87 7.47
C LEU A 329 -4.74 -19.00 6.51
N LYS A 330 -5.82 -18.82 5.73
CA LYS A 330 -6.31 -19.77 4.72
C LYS A 330 -6.47 -21.20 5.26
N ILE A 331 -7.26 -21.32 6.30
CA ILE A 331 -7.53 -22.61 6.96
C ILE A 331 -8.66 -23.32 6.20
N ASP A 332 -8.46 -24.58 5.85
CA ASP A 332 -9.39 -25.35 5.01
C ASP A 332 -10.65 -25.84 5.77
N ASP A 333 -10.58 -25.87 7.11
CA ASP A 333 -11.68 -26.32 7.98
C ASP A 333 -12.64 -25.17 8.34
N GLU A 334 -13.92 -25.50 8.54
CA GLU A 334 -14.93 -24.57 9.04
C GLU A 334 -14.61 -24.16 10.50
N ILE A 335 -14.64 -22.86 10.78
CA ILE A 335 -14.24 -22.30 12.08
C ILE A 335 -15.49 -22.14 12.95
N ASN A 336 -15.63 -22.97 14.00
CA ASN A 336 -16.75 -22.91 14.93
C ASN A 336 -16.39 -22.22 16.25
N ASN A 337 -15.13 -22.36 16.68
CA ASN A 337 -14.60 -21.67 17.85
C ASN A 337 -13.14 -21.23 17.64
N ILE A 338 -12.75 -20.14 18.32
CA ILE A 338 -11.39 -19.61 18.34
C ILE A 338 -11.01 -19.36 19.80
N LYS A 339 -9.82 -19.82 20.21
CA LYS A 339 -9.22 -19.48 21.50
C LYS A 339 -7.84 -18.88 21.28
N ILE A 340 -7.56 -17.74 21.89
CA ILE A 340 -6.26 -17.09 21.84
C ILE A 340 -5.75 -16.82 23.25
N LYS A 341 -4.53 -17.24 23.52
CA LYS A 341 -3.81 -17.01 24.78
C LYS A 341 -2.56 -16.21 24.51
N VAL A 342 -2.39 -15.07 25.17
CA VAL A 342 -1.22 -14.18 25.03
C VAL A 342 -0.57 -13.97 26.40
N GLY A 343 0.70 -14.33 26.55
CA GLY A 343 1.40 -14.28 27.84
C GLY A 343 2.28 -15.49 28.08
N SER A 344 2.81 -15.63 29.28
CA SER A 344 3.61 -16.80 29.65
C SER A 344 2.70 -17.97 30.03
N ASP A 345 3.02 -19.16 29.53
CA ASP A 345 2.84 -20.38 30.34
C ASP A 345 3.71 -20.28 31.60
#